data_AF-A0A2N2WQ44-F1
#
_entry.id   AF-A0A2N2WQ44-F1
#
_cell.length_a   1.000
_cell.length_b   1.000
_cell.length_c   1.000
_cell.angle_alpha   90.00
_cell.angle_beta   90.00
_cell.angle_gamma   90.00
#
_symmetry.space_group_name_H-M   'P 1'
#
loop_
_entity.id
_entity.type
_entity.pdbx_description
1 polymer ?
#
loop_
_entity_poly.entity_id
_entity_poly.type
_entity_poly.pdbx_seq_one_letter_code
_entity_poly.pdbx_strand_id
1 'polypeptide(L)'
;MESLIMFADWFKKSGIIQLLIISALLFSGCTESRSVKQAEEVALITKALEDSTSVYYASFNSYPKDLKSLPIGMFDSGTGGLTVLEQFLAMDSFNNKTGEESPDGVPDFDGEEFIYLADQANMPYGVYSSQNKTDYLRELIIKDALFLTTGSKRTKVVVIACNTATAFGLEDVSRMLQQSSTGVNVIGVIDAGVEGAMSKISPNQESFAVGVLATVGTIASGGYEKSIIRYSKQRGYTADIRVVNQGGAGFAEAVDSEADYISKNAKEVRDNYRGPRFRDSLGIDQKLLSLYNFDTTGNSLLIKRDKNGEIEDIQLNSSGNYARFHMVSLLEKHRVNNPGVVMKSIILGCTHYPYLEDTLREVIAELREYSQGDVKPYESIIDAGIDFIDPAVNTAKETFKLLYAQNLLRKESNGNRVNAYISVPHKDVPKEAKDSSGNLIFNFKYGRDTGSEIPTVTITPFSKANINGDNITRIEQRLPLSYSLIKNNME
;
A
#
# COMPACT_ATOMS: atom_id res chain seq x y z
N MET A 1 -35.51 39.06 55.54
CA MET A 1 -35.16 39.61 56.86
C MET A 1 -34.88 38.43 57.76
N GLU A 2 -33.64 38.35 58.24
CA GLU A 2 -33.18 37.44 59.31
C GLU A 2 -33.18 35.93 59.06
N SER A 3 -32.48 35.50 57.99
CA SER A 3 -31.82 34.17 57.93
C SER A 3 -30.91 33.98 56.70
N LEU A 4 -30.52 35.08 56.03
CA LEU A 4 -29.75 35.08 54.78
C LEU A 4 -28.51 36.00 54.82
N ILE A 5 -28.11 36.46 56.02
CA ILE A 5 -27.04 37.46 56.19
C ILE A 5 -25.80 36.89 56.91
N MET A 6 -25.80 35.63 57.38
CA MET A 6 -24.65 35.06 58.11
C MET A 6 -23.76 34.08 57.34
N PHE A 7 -24.07 33.74 56.08
CA PHE A 7 -23.24 32.82 55.28
C PHE A 7 -22.39 33.53 54.20
N ALA A 8 -22.60 34.82 53.96
CA ALA A 8 -21.95 35.58 52.90
C ALA A 8 -20.60 36.24 53.31
N ASP A 9 -20.27 36.26 54.61
CA ASP A 9 -19.06 36.92 55.12
C ASP A 9 -17.87 35.97 55.40
N TRP A 10 -18.05 34.66 55.21
CA TRP A 10 -16.96 33.69 55.36
C TRP A 10 -16.14 33.51 54.05
N PHE A 11 -16.76 33.66 52.88
CA PHE A 11 -16.10 33.41 51.58
C PHE A 11 -15.26 34.59 51.04
N LYS A 12 -15.27 35.76 51.69
CA LYS A 12 -14.55 36.95 51.22
C LYS A 12 -13.10 37.09 51.71
N LYS A 13 -12.56 36.12 52.47
CA LYS A 13 -11.22 36.22 53.08
C LYS A 13 -10.19 35.15 52.71
N SER A 14 -10.48 34.28 51.76
CA SER A 14 -9.52 33.28 51.26
C SER A 14 -9.38 33.41 49.75
N GLY A 15 -8.31 34.07 49.31
CA GLY A 15 -8.02 34.40 47.91
C GLY A 15 -7.80 33.16 47.05
N ILE A 16 -8.87 32.70 46.39
CA ILE A 16 -8.81 31.73 45.29
C ILE A 16 -9.81 32.20 44.23
N ILE A 17 -9.37 33.13 43.37
CA ILE A 17 -10.03 33.44 42.10
C ILE A 17 -9.01 33.13 41.01
N GLN A 18 -9.12 31.94 40.43
CA GLN A 18 -8.80 31.61 39.04
C GLN A 18 -8.91 30.09 38.90
N LEU A 19 -9.98 29.63 38.26
CA LEU A 19 -10.17 28.33 37.60
C LEU A 19 -11.65 27.96 37.72
N LEU A 20 -12.46 28.42 36.78
CA LEU A 20 -13.75 27.79 36.43
C LEU A 20 -14.38 28.43 35.16
N ILE A 21 -13.59 28.73 34.13
CA ILE A 21 -14.11 28.98 32.77
C ILE A 21 -13.09 28.53 31.72
N ILE A 22 -12.63 27.27 31.76
CA ILE A 22 -12.04 26.57 30.60
C ILE A 22 -12.27 25.06 30.79
N SER A 23 -13.50 24.57 30.60
CA SER A 23 -13.74 23.11 30.55
C SER A 23 -14.92 22.71 29.64
N ALA A 24 -15.24 23.53 28.64
CA ALA A 24 -16.30 23.22 27.66
C ALA A 24 -15.88 23.36 26.18
N LEU A 25 -14.59 23.54 25.89
CA LEU A 25 -14.10 23.78 24.51
C LEU A 25 -13.04 22.76 24.01
N LEU A 26 -12.88 21.62 24.68
CA LEU A 26 -11.91 20.58 24.28
C LEU A 26 -12.52 19.25 23.80
N PHE A 27 -13.84 19.19 23.61
CA PHE A 27 -14.52 17.98 23.10
C PHE A 27 -15.13 18.11 21.70
N SER A 28 -15.00 19.26 21.02
CA SER A 28 -15.59 19.48 19.68
C SER A 28 -14.67 19.11 18.50
N GLY A 29 -13.35 19.05 18.69
CA GLY A 29 -12.41 18.83 17.58
C GLY A 29 -12.40 17.40 17.01
N CYS A 30 -12.76 16.38 17.81
CA CYS A 30 -12.82 14.99 17.35
C CYS A 30 -14.15 14.64 16.67
N THR A 31 -15.23 15.32 17.01
CA THR A 31 -16.55 15.09 16.43
C THR A 31 -16.70 15.78 15.07
N GLU A 32 -16.22 17.02 14.92
CA GLU A 32 -16.27 17.76 13.65
C GLU A 32 -15.46 17.08 12.54
N SER A 33 -14.22 16.65 12.81
CA SER A 33 -13.39 15.99 11.80
C SER A 33 -13.95 14.62 11.37
N ARG A 34 -14.62 13.90 12.28
CA ARG A 34 -15.27 12.62 11.97
C ARG A 34 -16.56 12.82 11.19
N SER A 35 -17.36 13.84 11.51
CA SER A 35 -18.59 14.15 10.78
C SER A 35 -18.31 14.67 9.37
N VAL A 36 -17.24 15.47 9.18
CA VAL A 36 -16.85 15.97 7.86
C VAL A 36 -16.34 14.83 6.97
N LYS A 37 -15.44 13.97 7.47
CA LYS A 37 -14.97 12.80 6.72
C LYS A 37 -16.09 11.85 6.30
N GLN A 38 -17.04 11.60 7.21
CA GLN A 38 -18.19 10.76 6.91
C GLN A 38 -19.13 11.41 5.88
N ALA A 39 -19.27 12.74 5.88
CA ALA A 39 -20.08 13.46 4.90
C ALA A 39 -19.47 13.45 3.49
N GLU A 40 -18.14 13.60 3.37
CA GLU A 40 -17.42 13.54 2.09
C GLU A 40 -17.44 12.14 1.47
N GLU A 41 -17.30 11.10 2.28
CA GLU A 41 -17.46 9.69 1.85
C GLU A 41 -18.84 9.42 1.27
N VAL A 42 -19.89 9.89 1.95
CA VAL A 42 -21.27 9.74 1.51
C VAL A 42 -21.47 10.48 0.18
N ALA A 43 -20.89 11.67 -0.01
CA ALA A 43 -21.05 12.44 -1.24
C ALA A 43 -20.49 11.72 -2.48
N LEU A 44 -19.32 11.08 -2.38
CA LEU A 44 -18.71 10.32 -3.49
C LEU A 44 -19.52 9.08 -3.86
N ILE A 45 -19.98 8.32 -2.86
CA ILE A 45 -20.78 7.10 -3.09
C ILE A 45 -22.16 7.45 -3.62
N THR A 46 -22.83 8.47 -3.06
CA THR A 46 -24.10 8.99 -3.57
C THR A 46 -23.96 9.44 -5.03
N LYS A 47 -22.87 10.15 -5.37
CA LYS A 47 -22.60 10.56 -6.75
C LYS A 47 -22.44 9.36 -7.70
N ALA A 48 -21.76 8.31 -7.26
CA ALA A 48 -21.57 7.09 -8.04
C ALA A 48 -22.86 6.25 -8.21
N LEU A 49 -23.74 6.22 -7.21
CA LEU A 49 -24.92 5.34 -7.19
C LEU A 49 -26.23 6.02 -7.62
N GLU A 50 -26.36 7.34 -7.44
CA GLU A 50 -27.65 8.02 -7.54
C GLU A 50 -27.67 9.16 -8.56
N ASP A 51 -26.53 9.81 -8.85
CA ASP A 51 -26.48 10.96 -9.76
C ASP A 51 -26.26 10.53 -11.21
N SER A 52 -27.32 10.22 -11.94
CA SER A 52 -27.23 9.80 -13.36
C SER A 52 -26.60 10.83 -14.32
N THR A 53 -26.38 12.07 -13.87
CA THR A 53 -25.69 13.10 -14.66
C THR A 53 -24.18 13.10 -14.44
N SER A 54 -23.71 12.45 -13.39
CA SER A 54 -22.29 12.34 -13.11
C SER A 54 -21.60 11.36 -14.05
N VAL A 55 -20.37 11.71 -14.46
CA VAL A 55 -19.44 10.78 -15.10
C VAL A 55 -19.05 9.58 -14.22
N TYR A 56 -19.37 9.62 -12.92
CA TYR A 56 -19.14 8.53 -11.97
C TYR A 56 -20.33 7.60 -11.79
N TYR A 57 -21.47 7.92 -12.40
CA TYR A 57 -22.67 7.14 -12.23
C TYR A 57 -22.56 5.73 -12.79
N ALA A 58 -22.99 4.77 -11.99
CA ALA A 58 -23.03 3.37 -12.32
C ALA A 58 -24.38 2.76 -11.93
N SER A 59 -25.09 2.23 -12.93
CA SER A 59 -26.30 1.45 -12.66
C SER A 59 -25.97 -0.03 -12.43
N PHE A 60 -26.30 -0.51 -11.24
CA PHE A 60 -26.13 -1.91 -10.84
C PHE A 60 -27.39 -2.77 -11.02
N ASN A 61 -28.50 -2.17 -11.48
CA ASN A 61 -29.79 -2.87 -11.61
C ASN A 61 -29.75 -4.06 -12.57
N SER A 62 -28.80 -4.08 -13.51
CA SER A 62 -28.62 -5.17 -14.48
C SER A 62 -27.46 -6.10 -14.13
N TYR A 63 -26.89 -6.01 -12.92
CA TYR A 63 -25.82 -6.90 -12.49
C TYR A 63 -26.32 -8.36 -12.46
N PRO A 64 -25.54 -9.34 -12.96
CA PRO A 64 -25.95 -10.74 -12.93
C PRO A 64 -26.20 -11.22 -11.50
N LYS A 65 -27.28 -11.97 -11.30
CA LYS A 65 -27.57 -12.61 -10.00
C LYS A 65 -26.66 -13.79 -9.71
N ASP A 66 -26.29 -14.54 -10.75
CA ASP A 66 -25.26 -15.57 -10.66
C ASP A 66 -23.90 -14.94 -10.97
N LEU A 67 -23.10 -14.79 -9.92
CA LEU A 67 -21.77 -14.19 -10.02
C LEU A 67 -20.70 -15.22 -10.45
N LYS A 68 -20.97 -16.52 -10.41
CA LYS A 68 -19.93 -17.57 -10.58
C LYS A 68 -19.18 -17.45 -11.90
N SER A 69 -19.86 -17.08 -12.99
CA SER A 69 -19.27 -16.90 -14.31
C SER A 69 -18.66 -15.52 -14.54
N LEU A 70 -18.66 -14.62 -13.56
CA LEU A 70 -17.97 -13.34 -13.68
C LEU A 70 -16.48 -13.51 -13.31
N PRO A 71 -15.59 -12.66 -13.86
CA PRO A 71 -14.18 -12.66 -13.51
C PRO A 71 -13.94 -12.15 -12.08
N ILE A 72 -12.75 -12.46 -11.56
CA ILE A 72 -12.16 -11.81 -10.39
C ILE A 72 -11.59 -10.46 -10.85
N GLY A 73 -12.02 -9.36 -10.22
CA GLY A 73 -11.51 -8.02 -10.50
C GLY A 73 -10.34 -7.69 -9.59
N MET A 74 -9.27 -7.14 -10.15
CA MET A 74 -8.10 -6.68 -9.39
C MET A 74 -7.70 -5.29 -9.86
N PHE A 75 -7.40 -4.39 -8.93
CA PHE A 75 -6.76 -3.13 -9.29
C PHE A 75 -5.61 -2.76 -8.37
N ASP A 76 -4.65 -2.05 -8.94
CA ASP A 76 -3.51 -1.45 -8.28
C ASP A 76 -3.20 -0.07 -8.88
N SER A 77 -2.39 0.72 -8.17
CA SER A 77 -1.93 2.01 -8.69
C SER A 77 -1.04 1.91 -9.92
N GLY A 78 -0.54 0.71 -10.27
CA GLY A 78 0.32 0.49 -11.42
C GLY A 78 0.46 -0.99 -11.77
N THR A 79 1.59 -1.37 -12.36
CA THR A 79 1.89 -2.78 -12.71
C THR A 79 2.40 -3.61 -11.53
N GLY A 80 2.71 -2.97 -10.39
CA GLY A 80 3.17 -3.66 -9.19
C GLY A 80 2.20 -4.74 -8.70
N GLY A 81 0.89 -4.47 -8.74
CA GLY A 81 -0.16 -5.42 -8.34
C GLY A 81 -0.23 -6.72 -9.15
N LEU A 82 0.51 -6.84 -10.25
CA LEU A 82 0.68 -8.13 -10.93
C LEU A 82 1.37 -9.17 -10.02
N THR A 83 2.12 -8.75 -8.99
CA THR A 83 2.64 -9.68 -7.97
C THR A 83 1.50 -10.39 -7.22
N VAL A 84 0.39 -9.68 -6.95
CA VAL A 84 -0.80 -10.27 -6.34
C VAL A 84 -1.48 -11.23 -7.31
N LEU A 85 -1.63 -10.84 -8.59
CA LEU A 85 -2.18 -11.73 -9.62
C LEU A 85 -1.34 -13.01 -9.79
N GLU A 86 -0.02 -12.90 -9.80
CA GLU A 86 0.88 -14.06 -9.89
C GLU A 86 0.64 -15.05 -8.76
N GLN A 87 0.43 -14.57 -7.53
CA GLN A 87 0.11 -15.45 -6.41
C GLN A 87 -1.23 -16.15 -6.59
N PHE A 88 -2.27 -15.48 -7.11
CA PHE A 88 -3.54 -16.15 -7.42
C PHE A 88 -3.38 -17.23 -8.49
N LEU A 89 -2.52 -17.00 -9.49
CA LEU A 89 -2.28 -17.98 -10.55
C LEU A 89 -1.43 -19.18 -10.07
N ALA A 90 -0.55 -18.97 -9.09
CA ALA A 90 0.39 -19.99 -8.61
C ALA A 90 -0.09 -20.78 -7.38
N MET A 91 -0.98 -20.20 -6.57
CA MET A 91 -1.34 -20.77 -5.26
C MET A 91 -2.07 -22.11 -5.40
N ASP A 92 -1.58 -23.12 -4.69
CA ASP A 92 -2.22 -24.42 -4.42
C ASP A 92 -2.07 -24.65 -2.91
N SER A 93 -2.95 -24.02 -2.13
CA SER A 93 -2.99 -24.11 -0.68
C SER A 93 -4.20 -24.90 -0.19
N PHE A 94 -5.20 -25.13 -1.03
CA PHE A 94 -6.43 -25.78 -0.65
C PHE A 94 -6.76 -26.97 -1.55
N ASN A 95 -7.55 -27.88 -1.01
CA ASN A 95 -8.16 -28.91 -1.81
C ASN A 95 -9.37 -28.31 -2.50
N ASN A 96 -9.36 -28.23 -3.82
CA ASN A 96 -10.39 -27.56 -4.62
C ASN A 96 -11.78 -28.22 -4.48
N LYS A 97 -11.83 -29.47 -4.00
CA LYS A 97 -13.09 -30.20 -3.75
C LYS A 97 -13.59 -30.02 -2.32
N THR A 98 -12.72 -30.23 -1.32
CA THR A 98 -13.12 -30.23 0.10
C THR A 98 -13.05 -28.85 0.77
N GLY A 99 -12.29 -27.92 0.18
CA GLY A 99 -12.01 -26.60 0.76
C GLY A 99 -11.06 -26.64 1.97
N GLU A 100 -10.49 -27.80 2.29
CA GLU A 100 -9.53 -27.96 3.37
C GLU A 100 -8.19 -27.31 2.98
N GLU A 101 -7.48 -26.72 3.95
CA GLU A 101 -6.18 -26.08 3.74
C GLU A 101 -5.07 -27.14 3.60
N SER A 102 -5.12 -27.86 2.49
CA SER A 102 -4.18 -28.88 2.06
C SER A 102 -4.07 -28.88 0.53
N PRO A 103 -2.87 -28.78 -0.06
CA PRO A 103 -2.72 -28.75 -1.52
C PRO A 103 -3.23 -30.02 -2.19
N ASP A 104 -3.80 -29.89 -3.39
CA ASP A 104 -4.28 -31.04 -4.19
C ASP A 104 -3.56 -31.22 -5.54
N GLY A 105 -2.55 -30.39 -5.81
CA GLY A 105 -1.76 -30.43 -7.04
C GLY A 105 -2.38 -29.62 -8.17
N VAL A 106 -3.48 -28.89 -7.92
CA VAL A 106 -4.15 -28.02 -8.89
C VAL A 106 -4.24 -26.61 -8.30
N PRO A 107 -3.81 -25.55 -9.03
CA PRO A 107 -3.95 -24.19 -8.55
C PRO A 107 -5.39 -23.87 -8.11
N ASP A 108 -5.52 -23.20 -6.97
CA ASP A 108 -6.77 -22.90 -6.27
C ASP A 108 -7.76 -22.05 -7.10
N PHE A 109 -7.21 -21.31 -8.07
CA PHE A 109 -7.96 -20.47 -8.98
C PHE A 109 -7.96 -21.00 -10.41
N ASP A 110 -7.60 -22.27 -10.66
CA ASP A 110 -7.60 -22.81 -12.02
C ASP A 110 -8.97 -22.64 -12.72
N GLY A 111 -8.92 -22.24 -14.00
CA GLY A 111 -10.12 -21.94 -14.80
C GLY A 111 -10.76 -20.57 -14.51
N GLU A 112 -10.26 -19.80 -13.54
CA GLU A 112 -10.76 -18.44 -13.29
C GLU A 112 -10.37 -17.43 -14.37
N GLU A 113 -11.25 -16.46 -14.58
CA GLU A 113 -11.00 -15.29 -15.39
C GLU A 113 -10.65 -14.10 -14.50
N PHE A 114 -9.70 -13.28 -14.92
CA PHE A 114 -9.27 -12.09 -14.22
C PHE A 114 -9.45 -10.85 -15.09
N ILE A 115 -9.88 -9.75 -14.47
CA ILE A 115 -9.74 -8.40 -15.02
C ILE A 115 -8.77 -7.65 -14.10
N TYR A 116 -7.65 -7.21 -14.65
CA TYR A 116 -6.65 -6.44 -13.92
C TYR A 116 -6.63 -4.99 -14.41
N LEU A 117 -6.61 -4.02 -13.49
CA LEU A 117 -6.45 -2.60 -13.78
C LEU A 117 -5.19 -2.04 -13.08
N ALA A 118 -4.27 -1.48 -13.86
CA ALA A 118 -3.18 -0.63 -13.39
C ALA A 118 -3.54 0.84 -13.59
N ASP A 119 -3.74 1.61 -12.51
CA ASP A 119 -3.98 3.06 -12.62
C ASP A 119 -2.68 3.89 -12.79
N GLN A 120 -1.84 3.47 -13.75
CA GLN A 120 -0.48 3.99 -13.96
C GLN A 120 -0.43 5.51 -14.17
N ALA A 121 -1.40 6.10 -14.88
CA ALA A 121 -1.41 7.53 -15.13
C ALA A 121 -1.52 8.37 -13.84
N ASN A 122 -2.07 7.80 -12.76
CA ASN A 122 -2.20 8.45 -11.47
C ASN A 122 -1.18 7.96 -10.44
N MET A 123 -0.35 6.97 -10.77
CA MET A 123 0.74 6.47 -9.93
C MET A 123 1.76 7.57 -9.59
N PRO A 124 2.40 7.54 -8.41
CA PRO A 124 2.18 6.66 -7.25
C PRO A 124 1.10 7.14 -6.27
N TYR A 125 0.25 6.21 -5.82
CA TYR A 125 -0.78 6.50 -4.82
C TYR A 125 -0.19 6.89 -3.45
N GLY A 126 1.00 6.36 -3.12
CA GLY A 126 1.67 6.58 -1.83
C GLY A 126 1.97 8.05 -1.52
N VAL A 127 1.97 8.94 -2.52
CA VAL A 127 2.37 10.35 -2.36
C VAL A 127 1.17 11.27 -2.06
N TYR A 128 -0.06 10.94 -2.48
CA TYR A 128 -1.21 11.84 -2.40
C TYR A 128 -1.49 12.38 -0.99
N SER A 129 -1.38 11.53 0.03
CA SER A 129 -1.61 11.98 1.42
C SER A 129 -0.62 13.06 1.86
N SER A 130 0.65 12.96 1.46
CA SER A 130 1.67 13.98 1.78
C SER A 130 1.44 15.31 1.05
N GLN A 131 0.67 15.27 -0.03
CA GLN A 131 0.30 16.43 -0.85
C GLN A 131 -1.06 17.01 -0.44
N ASN A 132 -1.65 16.56 0.68
CA ASN A 132 -3.00 16.93 1.12
C ASN A 132 -4.08 16.61 0.08
N LYS A 133 -3.91 15.50 -0.66
CA LYS A 133 -4.85 15.04 -1.71
C LYS A 133 -5.48 13.69 -1.38
N THR A 134 -5.72 13.41 -0.09
CA THR A 134 -6.33 12.16 0.37
C THR A 134 -7.71 11.94 -0.24
N ASP A 135 -8.56 12.95 -0.29
CA ASP A 135 -9.93 12.78 -0.81
C ASP A 135 -9.93 12.50 -2.32
N TYR A 136 -8.99 13.13 -3.04
CA TYR A 136 -8.82 12.83 -4.46
C TYR A 136 -8.31 11.40 -4.68
N LEU A 137 -7.40 10.91 -3.83
CA LEU A 137 -6.97 9.51 -3.85
C LEU A 137 -8.15 8.55 -3.61
N ARG A 138 -9.02 8.83 -2.64
CA ARG A 138 -10.23 8.02 -2.38
C ARG A 138 -11.16 8.00 -3.58
N GLU A 139 -11.34 9.15 -4.22
CA GLU A 139 -12.10 9.26 -5.48
C GLU A 139 -11.48 8.40 -6.59
N LEU A 140 -10.15 8.39 -6.76
CA LEU A 140 -9.49 7.52 -7.75
C LEU A 140 -9.75 6.04 -7.46
N ILE A 141 -9.64 5.62 -6.19
CA ILE A 141 -9.88 4.24 -5.76
C ILE A 141 -11.32 3.80 -6.07
N ILE A 142 -12.30 4.69 -5.88
CA ILE A 142 -13.69 4.42 -6.25
C ILE A 142 -13.84 4.29 -7.76
N LYS A 143 -13.18 5.13 -8.57
CA LYS A 143 -13.21 5.00 -10.05
C LYS A 143 -12.65 3.67 -10.52
N ASP A 144 -11.57 3.20 -9.90
CA ASP A 144 -10.96 1.91 -10.24
C ASP A 144 -11.91 0.75 -9.91
N ALA A 145 -12.57 0.80 -8.74
CA ALA A 145 -13.59 -0.18 -8.36
C ALA A 145 -14.82 -0.12 -9.31
N LEU A 146 -15.25 1.07 -9.72
CA LEU A 146 -16.33 1.25 -10.70
C LEU A 146 -15.96 0.67 -12.07
N PHE A 147 -14.71 0.83 -12.51
CA PHE A 147 -14.25 0.19 -13.75
C PHE A 147 -14.42 -1.33 -13.69
N LEU A 148 -14.14 -1.97 -12.55
CA LEU A 148 -14.26 -3.42 -12.35
C LEU A 148 -15.67 -3.92 -12.03
N THR A 149 -16.66 -3.02 -11.96
CA THR A 149 -18.02 -3.38 -11.52
C THR A 149 -19.09 -2.79 -12.43
N THR A 150 -18.71 -2.25 -13.58
CA THR A 150 -19.66 -1.63 -14.52
C THR A 150 -19.40 -2.07 -15.96
N GLY A 151 -20.34 -1.72 -16.85
CA GLY A 151 -20.24 -2.06 -18.27
C GLY A 151 -20.00 -3.55 -18.53
N SER A 152 -19.04 -3.85 -19.41
CA SER A 152 -18.60 -5.21 -19.75
C SER A 152 -17.53 -5.78 -18.81
N LYS A 153 -17.25 -5.09 -17.70
CA LYS A 153 -16.15 -5.38 -16.78
C LYS A 153 -16.62 -5.83 -15.40
N ARG A 154 -17.86 -6.29 -15.28
CA ARG A 154 -18.47 -6.78 -14.03
C ARG A 154 -17.70 -7.98 -13.49
N THR A 155 -17.46 -7.99 -12.19
CA THR A 155 -16.67 -9.00 -11.47
C THR A 155 -17.47 -9.65 -10.35
N LYS A 156 -17.05 -10.83 -9.87
CA LYS A 156 -17.69 -11.50 -8.72
C LYS A 156 -17.12 -11.10 -7.37
N VAL A 157 -15.88 -10.60 -7.38
CA VAL A 157 -15.17 -10.07 -6.23
C VAL A 157 -14.19 -9.03 -6.75
N VAL A 158 -13.98 -7.96 -5.96
CA VAL A 158 -12.97 -6.95 -6.21
C VAL A 158 -11.81 -7.17 -5.23
N VAL A 159 -10.60 -7.26 -5.72
CA VAL A 159 -9.37 -7.33 -4.93
C VAL A 159 -8.61 -6.02 -5.12
N ILE A 160 -8.42 -5.30 -4.01
CA ILE A 160 -7.57 -4.11 -3.98
C ILE A 160 -6.13 -4.59 -3.75
N ALA A 161 -5.40 -4.82 -4.83
CA ALA A 161 -4.01 -5.29 -4.77
C ALA A 161 -3.06 -4.23 -4.20
N CYS A 162 -3.38 -2.94 -4.37
CA CYS A 162 -2.57 -1.85 -3.82
C CYS A 162 -2.72 -1.75 -2.30
N ASN A 163 -1.59 -1.78 -1.59
CA ASN A 163 -1.54 -1.50 -0.15
C ASN A 163 -2.04 -0.09 0.18
N THR A 164 -1.64 0.91 -0.61
CA THR A 164 -2.07 2.30 -0.37
C THR A 164 -3.57 2.45 -0.65
N ALA A 165 -4.09 1.87 -1.74
CA ALA A 165 -5.52 1.93 -2.01
C ALA A 165 -6.33 1.20 -0.93
N THR A 166 -5.84 0.06 -0.45
CA THR A 166 -6.47 -0.66 0.67
C THR A 166 -6.54 0.23 1.92
N ALA A 167 -5.45 0.92 2.24
CA ALA A 167 -5.37 1.76 3.42
C ALA A 167 -6.35 2.94 3.43
N PHE A 168 -6.65 3.50 2.25
CA PHE A 168 -7.46 4.71 2.12
C PHE A 168 -8.89 4.47 1.59
N GLY A 169 -9.15 3.39 0.86
CA GLY A 169 -10.41 3.22 0.12
C GLY A 169 -11.11 1.87 0.29
N LEU A 170 -10.57 0.90 1.04
CA LEU A 170 -11.24 -0.39 1.26
C LEU A 170 -12.65 -0.22 1.84
N GLU A 171 -12.80 0.66 2.84
CA GLU A 171 -14.09 0.92 3.47
C GLU A 171 -15.09 1.59 2.51
N ASP A 172 -14.63 2.54 1.70
CA ASP A 172 -15.48 3.24 0.73
C ASP A 172 -15.98 2.29 -0.36
N VAL A 173 -15.07 1.48 -0.91
CA VAL A 173 -15.43 0.47 -1.92
C VAL A 173 -16.37 -0.56 -1.32
N SER A 174 -16.12 -1.03 -0.10
CA SER A 174 -17.00 -1.99 0.59
C SER A 174 -18.41 -1.43 0.76
N ARG A 175 -18.52 -0.17 1.21
CA ARG A 175 -19.81 0.51 1.40
C ARG A 175 -20.55 0.71 0.07
N MET A 176 -19.86 1.16 -0.98
CA MET A 176 -20.42 1.31 -2.32
C MET A 176 -21.00 -0.02 -2.83
N LEU A 177 -20.24 -1.11 -2.70
CA LEU A 177 -20.67 -2.43 -3.16
C LEU A 177 -21.83 -2.99 -2.33
N GLN A 178 -21.83 -2.79 -1.01
CA GLN A 178 -22.97 -3.15 -0.15
C GLN A 178 -24.24 -2.40 -0.56
N GLN A 179 -24.16 -1.09 -0.79
CA GLN A 179 -25.30 -0.27 -1.20
C GLN A 179 -25.81 -0.62 -2.60
N SER A 180 -24.92 -1.04 -3.51
CA SER A 180 -25.28 -1.49 -4.85
C SER A 180 -26.16 -2.74 -4.88
N SER A 181 -26.25 -3.50 -3.77
CA SER A 181 -27.00 -4.75 -3.65
C SER A 181 -26.61 -5.83 -4.67
N THR A 182 -25.39 -5.78 -5.22
CA THR A 182 -24.89 -6.73 -6.23
C THR A 182 -24.44 -8.06 -5.65
N GLY A 183 -24.14 -8.11 -4.33
CA GLY A 183 -23.53 -9.27 -3.68
C GLY A 183 -22.01 -9.38 -3.89
N VAL A 184 -21.40 -8.44 -4.62
CA VAL A 184 -19.95 -8.39 -4.84
C VAL A 184 -19.26 -7.97 -3.56
N ASN A 185 -18.23 -8.73 -3.17
CA ASN A 185 -17.39 -8.43 -2.02
C ASN A 185 -16.10 -7.73 -2.46
N VAL A 186 -15.46 -7.03 -1.52
CA VAL A 186 -14.12 -6.47 -1.71
C VAL A 186 -13.16 -7.05 -0.69
N ILE A 187 -11.95 -7.39 -1.14
CA ILE A 187 -10.83 -7.86 -0.32
C ILE A 187 -9.66 -6.88 -0.51
N GLY A 188 -8.96 -6.56 0.58
CA GLY A 188 -7.77 -5.71 0.55
C GLY A 188 -6.56 -6.40 1.17
N VAL A 189 -5.37 -5.99 0.78
CA VAL A 189 -4.13 -6.70 1.14
C VAL A 189 -3.67 -6.51 2.60
N ILE A 190 -4.09 -5.45 3.29
CA ILE A 190 -3.56 -5.11 4.64
C ILE A 190 -3.92 -6.17 5.68
N ASP A 191 -5.18 -6.56 5.76
CA ASP A 191 -5.66 -7.50 6.77
C ASP A 191 -5.06 -8.89 6.55
N ALA A 192 -4.93 -9.29 5.28
CA ALA A 192 -4.21 -10.48 4.87
C ALA A 192 -2.71 -10.44 5.26
N GLY A 193 -2.03 -9.31 5.08
CA GLY A 193 -0.65 -9.11 5.53
C GLY A 193 -0.51 -9.24 7.05
N VAL A 194 -1.49 -8.74 7.81
CA VAL A 194 -1.52 -8.88 9.28
C VAL A 194 -1.76 -10.32 9.71
N GLU A 195 -2.69 -11.06 9.07
CA GLU A 195 -2.87 -12.49 9.33
C GLU A 195 -1.56 -13.25 9.09
N GLY A 196 -0.84 -12.98 8.00
CA GLY A 196 0.45 -13.61 7.71
C GLY A 196 1.51 -13.34 8.78
N ALA A 197 1.61 -12.09 9.26
CA ALA A 197 2.58 -11.69 10.27
C ALA A 197 2.29 -12.27 11.66
N MET A 198 1.01 -12.42 11.99
CA MET A 198 0.58 -12.73 13.35
C MET A 198 0.24 -14.20 13.54
N SER A 199 -0.34 -14.88 12.55
CA SER A 199 -0.92 -16.23 12.71
C SER A 199 0.03 -17.31 13.23
N LYS A 200 1.33 -17.18 12.99
CA LYS A 200 2.37 -18.12 13.45
C LYS A 200 2.91 -17.80 14.85
N ILE A 201 2.51 -16.68 15.44
CA ILE A 201 2.97 -16.22 16.76
C ILE A 201 1.94 -16.66 17.80
N SER A 202 2.40 -17.17 18.95
CA SER A 202 1.49 -17.56 20.03
C SER A 202 0.85 -16.32 20.67
N PRO A 203 -0.48 -16.31 20.93
CA PRO A 203 -1.14 -15.21 21.64
C PRO A 203 -0.59 -14.94 23.05
N ASN A 204 0.01 -15.97 23.68
CA ASN A 204 0.58 -15.92 25.03
C ASN A 204 2.10 -15.66 25.02
N GLN A 205 2.66 -15.22 23.89
CA GLN A 205 4.10 -14.97 23.78
C GLN A 205 4.53 -13.74 24.58
N GLU A 206 5.83 -13.63 24.85
CA GLU A 206 6.45 -12.39 25.32
C GLU A 206 6.29 -11.25 24.30
N SER A 207 6.48 -10.01 24.75
CA SER A 207 6.44 -8.82 23.90
C SER A 207 7.33 -8.96 22.67
N PHE A 208 6.81 -8.57 21.52
CA PHE A 208 7.51 -8.71 20.24
C PHE A 208 7.23 -7.54 19.31
N ALA A 209 8.04 -7.42 18.26
CA ALA A 209 7.90 -6.41 17.24
C ALA A 209 7.44 -7.01 15.90
N VAL A 210 6.64 -6.24 15.18
CA VAL A 210 6.30 -6.45 13.77
C VAL A 210 6.81 -5.23 13.00
N GLY A 211 7.74 -5.45 12.08
CA GLY A 211 8.17 -4.44 11.13
C GLY A 211 7.14 -4.27 10.03
N VAL A 212 6.92 -3.03 9.59
CA VAL A 212 6.09 -2.72 8.42
C VAL A 212 6.91 -1.82 7.52
N LEU A 213 7.27 -2.35 6.35
CA LEU A 213 7.91 -1.60 5.28
C LEU A 213 6.85 -1.35 4.20
N ALA A 214 6.39 -0.11 4.06
CA ALA A 214 5.30 0.24 3.14
C ALA A 214 5.53 1.64 2.54
N THR A 215 4.70 2.06 1.58
CA THR A 215 4.76 3.44 1.06
C THR A 215 4.54 4.46 2.17
N VAL A 216 5.06 5.67 2.00
CA VAL A 216 4.87 6.76 2.99
C VAL A 216 3.39 7.02 3.28
N GLY A 217 2.52 6.97 2.27
CA GLY A 217 1.07 7.09 2.42
C GLY A 217 0.46 5.93 3.21
N THR A 218 0.88 4.70 2.94
CA THR A 218 0.40 3.52 3.69
C THR A 218 0.75 3.63 5.17
N ILE A 219 2.00 4.02 5.50
CA ILE A 219 2.40 4.25 6.89
C ILE A 219 1.61 5.41 7.52
N ALA A 220 1.45 6.53 6.82
CA ALA A 220 0.73 7.69 7.34
C ALA A 220 -0.76 7.41 7.64
N SER A 221 -1.37 6.45 6.94
CA SER A 221 -2.76 6.05 7.15
C SER A 221 -3.02 5.37 8.51
N GLY A 222 -1.98 4.78 9.11
CA GLY A 222 -2.08 3.90 10.27
C GLY A 222 -2.81 2.57 9.99
N GLY A 223 -2.94 2.16 8.72
CA GLY A 223 -3.74 1.02 8.30
C GLY A 223 -3.28 -0.31 8.93
N TYR A 224 -1.97 -0.57 8.90
CA TYR A 224 -1.39 -1.76 9.50
C TYR A 224 -1.51 -1.76 11.03
N GLU A 225 -1.26 -0.64 11.70
CA GLU A 225 -1.38 -0.51 13.15
C GLU A 225 -2.81 -0.80 13.62
N LYS A 226 -3.81 -0.19 12.95
CA LYS A 226 -5.23 -0.43 13.24
C LYS A 226 -5.60 -1.90 13.04
N SER A 227 -5.11 -2.50 11.96
CA SER A 227 -5.39 -3.90 11.64
C SER A 227 -4.73 -4.86 12.62
N ILE A 228 -3.46 -4.65 12.99
CA ILE A 228 -2.76 -5.42 14.03
C ILE A 228 -3.48 -5.32 15.39
N ILE A 229 -3.91 -4.12 15.80
CA ILE A 229 -4.66 -3.94 17.05
C ILE A 229 -5.98 -4.71 17.01
N ARG A 230 -6.71 -4.66 15.90
CA ARG A 230 -7.97 -5.40 15.73
C ARG A 230 -7.73 -6.90 15.77
N TYR A 231 -6.73 -7.39 15.03
CA TYR A 231 -6.36 -8.81 14.98
C TYR A 231 -5.96 -9.33 16.36
N SER A 232 -5.06 -8.61 17.04
CA SER A 232 -4.58 -8.91 18.39
C SER A 232 -5.75 -9.12 19.36
N LYS A 233 -6.72 -8.19 19.38
CA LYS A 233 -7.93 -8.30 20.20
C LYS A 233 -8.80 -9.50 19.83
N GLN A 234 -9.02 -9.72 18.53
CA GLN A 234 -9.88 -10.83 18.04
C GLN A 234 -9.29 -12.20 18.38
N ARG A 235 -7.97 -12.34 18.37
CA ARG A 235 -7.27 -13.61 18.63
C ARG A 235 -6.76 -13.75 20.08
N GLY A 236 -7.07 -12.79 20.95
CA GLY A 236 -6.77 -12.87 22.38
C GLY A 236 -5.30 -12.71 22.74
N TYR A 237 -4.54 -11.94 21.98
CA TYR A 237 -3.15 -11.62 22.32
C TYR A 237 -3.09 -10.75 23.57
N THR A 238 -2.23 -11.12 24.52
CA THR A 238 -1.98 -10.33 25.74
C THR A 238 -0.62 -9.64 25.73
N ALA A 239 0.27 -10.04 24.81
CA ALA A 239 1.59 -9.46 24.63
C ALA A 239 1.53 -7.99 24.22
N ASP A 240 2.54 -7.22 24.62
CA ASP A 240 2.77 -5.89 24.06
C ASP A 240 3.41 -6.01 22.68
N ILE A 241 2.65 -5.64 21.64
CA ILE A 241 3.04 -5.76 20.23
C ILE A 241 3.54 -4.41 19.73
N ARG A 242 4.83 -4.33 19.40
CA ARG A 242 5.48 -3.13 18.88
C ARG A 242 5.42 -3.10 17.37
N VAL A 243 4.69 -2.14 16.80
CA VAL A 243 4.71 -1.92 15.35
C VAL A 243 5.82 -0.94 14.99
N VAL A 244 6.77 -1.36 14.17
CA VAL A 244 7.87 -0.51 13.70
C VAL A 244 7.64 -0.17 12.24
N ASN A 245 7.30 1.09 11.98
CA ASN A 245 6.98 1.55 10.63
C ASN A 245 8.16 2.22 9.93
N GLN A 246 8.41 1.81 8.70
CA GLN A 246 9.33 2.46 7.76
C GLN A 246 8.59 2.82 6.47
N GLY A 247 8.54 4.12 6.16
CA GLY A 247 8.08 4.61 4.87
C GLY A 247 9.14 4.42 3.80
N GLY A 248 8.79 3.72 2.71
CA GLY A 248 9.64 3.45 1.55
C GLY A 248 9.58 4.58 0.52
N ALA A 249 9.98 5.80 0.90
CA ALA A 249 9.96 6.97 0.03
C ALA A 249 10.79 6.75 -1.25
N GLY A 250 10.13 6.75 -2.41
CA GLY A 250 10.76 6.55 -3.71
C GLY A 250 11.12 5.10 -4.03
N PHE A 251 10.84 4.14 -3.14
CA PHE A 251 11.27 2.75 -3.36
C PHE A 251 10.45 2.06 -4.45
N ALA A 252 9.11 2.22 -4.44
CA ALA A 252 8.27 1.63 -5.48
C ALA A 252 8.57 2.24 -6.86
N GLU A 253 8.76 3.55 -6.89
CA GLU A 253 9.10 4.33 -8.07
C GLU A 253 10.49 3.96 -8.60
N ALA A 254 11.45 3.69 -7.71
CA ALA A 254 12.76 3.16 -8.05
C ALA A 254 12.66 1.75 -8.67
N VAL A 255 11.79 0.88 -8.14
CA VAL A 255 11.53 -0.42 -8.78
C VAL A 255 11.00 -0.20 -10.20
N ASP A 256 10.03 0.67 -10.41
CA ASP A 256 9.47 0.95 -11.74
C ASP A 256 10.37 1.79 -12.67
N SER A 257 11.56 2.16 -12.18
CA SER A 257 12.56 2.94 -12.92
C SER A 257 12.04 4.32 -13.35
N GLU A 258 11.21 4.93 -12.51
CA GLU A 258 10.71 6.29 -12.69
C GLU A 258 11.87 7.29 -12.72
N ALA A 259 11.88 8.16 -13.73
CA ALA A 259 13.02 9.01 -14.04
C ALA A 259 13.40 9.97 -12.90
N ASP A 260 12.45 10.41 -12.09
CA ASP A 260 12.67 11.26 -10.92
C ASP A 260 13.39 10.52 -9.77
N TYR A 261 13.49 9.18 -9.81
CA TYR A 261 14.07 8.35 -8.75
C TYR A 261 15.30 7.56 -9.22
N ILE A 262 15.28 7.04 -10.45
CA ILE A 262 16.40 6.33 -11.06
C ILE A 262 16.62 6.84 -12.49
N SER A 263 17.89 7.00 -12.86
CA SER A 263 18.32 7.22 -14.24
C SER A 263 19.60 6.43 -14.49
N LYS A 264 19.50 5.32 -15.25
CA LYS A 264 20.63 4.45 -15.59
C LYS A 264 21.78 5.20 -16.30
N ASN A 265 21.46 6.27 -17.01
CA ASN A 265 22.43 7.07 -17.76
C ASN A 265 23.03 8.22 -16.94
N ALA A 266 22.53 8.47 -15.73
CA ALA A 266 23.08 9.50 -14.87
C ALA A 266 24.50 9.14 -14.42
N LYS A 267 25.40 10.12 -14.50
CA LYS A 267 26.80 10.01 -14.04
C LYS A 267 27.11 10.96 -12.88
N GLU A 268 26.18 11.85 -12.59
CA GLU A 268 26.27 12.88 -11.56
C GLU A 268 24.89 13.07 -10.93
N VAL A 269 24.87 13.67 -9.73
CA VAL A 269 23.64 13.96 -9.00
C VAL A 269 22.71 14.86 -9.82
N ARG A 270 21.40 14.70 -9.64
CA ARG A 270 20.37 15.38 -10.45
C ARG A 270 19.50 16.28 -9.59
N ASP A 271 19.11 17.42 -10.16
CA ASP A 271 18.26 18.39 -9.47
C ASP A 271 16.82 17.87 -9.30
N ASN A 272 16.31 17.11 -10.27
CA ASN A 272 14.95 16.54 -10.24
C ASN A 272 14.84 15.26 -9.40
N TYR A 273 15.89 14.83 -8.70
CA TYR A 273 15.86 13.62 -7.88
C TYR A 273 14.93 13.78 -6.66
N ARG A 274 14.01 12.83 -6.49
CA ARG A 274 12.96 12.81 -5.44
C ARG A 274 13.10 11.70 -4.41
N GLY A 275 14.15 10.88 -4.50
CA GLY A 275 14.42 9.84 -3.51
C GLY A 275 15.03 10.38 -2.21
N PRO A 276 15.40 9.48 -1.28
CA PRO A 276 16.08 9.84 -0.04
C PRO A 276 17.38 10.59 -0.34
N ARG A 277 17.57 11.76 0.27
CA ARG A 277 18.78 12.59 0.13
C ARG A 277 19.65 12.53 1.36
N PHE A 278 20.93 12.83 1.16
CA PHE A 278 21.89 12.92 2.25
C PHE A 278 21.55 14.07 3.21
N ARG A 279 21.60 13.82 4.53
CA ARG A 279 21.33 14.80 5.60
C ARG A 279 19.90 15.34 5.70
N ASP A 280 18.97 14.85 4.89
CA ASP A 280 17.56 15.08 5.13
C ASP A 280 17.11 14.32 6.39
N SER A 281 16.20 14.91 7.18
CA SER A 281 15.74 14.30 8.46
C SER A 281 15.13 12.90 8.31
N LEU A 282 14.61 12.58 7.13
CA LEU A 282 14.07 11.28 6.75
C LEU A 282 14.90 10.58 5.65
N GLY A 283 16.10 11.10 5.40
CA GLY A 283 17.00 10.69 4.32
C GLY A 283 18.18 9.84 4.80
N ILE A 284 19.27 9.86 4.04
CA ILE A 284 20.46 9.05 4.27
C ILE A 284 21.25 9.61 5.45
N ASP A 285 21.31 8.84 6.54
CA ASP A 285 22.09 9.19 7.74
C ASP A 285 23.57 8.87 7.53
N GLN A 286 24.41 9.89 7.70
CA GLN A 286 25.87 9.77 7.61
C GLN A 286 26.44 8.70 8.56
N LYS A 287 25.84 8.52 9.74
CA LYS A 287 26.31 7.56 10.75
C LYS A 287 26.03 6.11 10.35
N LEU A 288 25.09 5.89 9.45
CA LEU A 288 24.67 4.57 8.99
C LEU A 288 25.26 4.20 7.62
N LEU A 289 26.10 5.05 7.01
CA LEU A 289 26.66 4.82 5.66
C LEU A 289 27.34 3.47 5.50
N SER A 290 28.11 3.02 6.50
CA SER A 290 28.75 1.70 6.47
C SER A 290 27.75 0.55 6.60
N LEU A 291 26.62 0.77 7.28
CA LEU A 291 25.57 -0.23 7.47
C LEU A 291 24.66 -0.34 6.25
N TYR A 292 24.39 0.79 5.58
CA TYR A 292 23.66 0.77 4.31
C TYR A 292 24.39 -0.08 3.27
N ASN A 293 25.74 -0.06 3.29
CA ASN A 293 26.58 -0.87 2.42
C ASN A 293 26.12 -0.77 0.95
N PHE A 294 25.94 0.48 0.48
CA PHE A 294 25.38 0.74 -0.85
C PHE A 294 26.26 0.18 -1.97
N ASP A 295 25.63 -0.40 -2.98
CA ASP A 295 26.29 -0.74 -4.24
C ASP A 295 26.70 0.53 -4.98
N THR A 296 28.01 0.66 -5.25
CA THR A 296 28.59 1.78 -5.97
C THR A 296 28.94 1.45 -7.43
N THR A 297 28.69 0.22 -7.88
CA THR A 297 28.98 -0.22 -9.24
C THR A 297 27.98 0.38 -10.23
N GLY A 298 28.36 0.52 -11.51
CA GLY A 298 27.42 0.88 -12.58
C GLY A 298 26.63 2.18 -12.37
N ASN A 299 27.14 3.14 -11.60
CA ASN A 299 26.42 4.35 -11.17
C ASN A 299 25.15 4.08 -10.34
N SER A 300 25.07 2.94 -9.64
CA SER A 300 24.00 2.61 -8.67
C SER A 300 23.93 3.61 -7.50
N LEU A 301 25.01 4.35 -7.25
CA LEU A 301 25.09 5.43 -6.26
C LEU A 301 25.78 6.64 -6.88
N LEU A 302 25.17 7.82 -6.74
CA LEU A 302 25.71 9.09 -7.24
C LEU A 302 26.11 9.95 -6.04
N ILE A 303 27.36 10.42 -6.03
CA ILE A 303 27.90 11.22 -4.91
C ILE A 303 28.39 12.56 -5.45
N LYS A 304 27.91 13.65 -4.86
CA LYS A 304 28.47 14.99 -5.05
C LYS A 304 29.39 15.32 -3.89
N ARG A 305 30.57 15.85 -4.20
CA ARG A 305 31.54 16.32 -3.19
C ARG A 305 31.80 17.81 -3.36
N ASP A 306 32.01 18.49 -2.24
CA ASP A 306 32.41 19.88 -2.22
C ASP A 306 33.90 20.05 -2.61
N LYS A 307 34.37 21.30 -2.63
CA LYS A 307 35.77 21.64 -2.96
C LYS A 307 36.80 21.06 -1.97
N ASN A 308 36.36 20.69 -0.76
CA ASN A 308 37.21 20.10 0.28
C ASN A 308 37.18 18.56 0.25
N GLY A 309 36.37 17.96 -0.63
CA GLY A 309 36.21 16.51 -0.75
C GLY A 309 35.13 15.92 0.17
N GLU A 310 34.43 16.76 0.93
CA GLU A 310 33.33 16.35 1.80
C GLU A 310 32.09 15.99 0.99
N ILE A 311 31.32 15.01 1.45
CA ILE A 311 30.08 14.62 0.77
C ILE A 311 29.04 15.74 0.94
N GLU A 312 28.58 16.27 -0.20
CA GLU A 312 27.53 17.28 -0.28
C GLU A 312 26.16 16.64 -0.51
N ASP A 313 26.08 15.64 -1.40
CA ASP A 313 24.83 14.93 -1.73
C ASP A 313 25.11 13.46 -2.06
N ILE A 314 24.12 12.61 -1.77
CA ILE A 314 24.09 11.19 -2.15
C ILE A 314 22.71 10.92 -2.75
N GLN A 315 22.68 10.35 -3.95
CA GLN A 315 21.45 9.92 -4.61
C GLN A 315 21.52 8.43 -4.90
N LEU A 316 20.47 7.71 -4.49
CA LEU A 316 20.31 6.29 -4.77
C LEU A 316 19.83 6.14 -6.21
N ASN A 317 20.55 5.37 -7.01
CA ASN A 317 20.26 5.22 -8.44
C ASN A 317 20.10 3.74 -8.84
N SER A 318 19.76 2.89 -7.88
CA SER A 318 19.38 1.48 -8.09
C SER A 318 18.30 1.08 -7.08
N SER A 319 17.33 0.27 -7.49
CA SER A 319 16.28 -0.21 -6.58
C SER A 319 16.84 -1.04 -5.42
N GLY A 320 17.96 -1.76 -5.65
CA GLY A 320 18.71 -2.43 -4.60
C GLY A 320 19.17 -1.46 -3.51
N ASN A 321 19.74 -0.30 -3.86
CA ASN A 321 20.15 0.69 -2.87
C ASN A 321 18.97 1.30 -2.09
N TYR A 322 17.80 1.45 -2.71
CA TYR A 322 16.57 1.82 -1.97
C TYR A 322 16.17 0.72 -0.96
N ALA A 323 16.25 -0.55 -1.36
CA ALA A 323 15.96 -1.68 -0.47
C ALA A 323 16.88 -1.67 0.76
N ARG A 324 18.18 -1.47 0.54
CA ARG A 324 19.19 -1.38 1.61
C ARG A 324 18.93 -0.20 2.54
N PHE A 325 18.72 1.00 1.97
CA PHE A 325 18.43 2.20 2.73
C PHE A 325 17.24 2.00 3.67
N HIS A 326 16.11 1.53 3.14
CA HIS A 326 14.90 1.38 3.94
C HIS A 326 14.98 0.24 4.94
N MET A 327 15.59 -0.89 4.60
CA MET A 327 15.71 -2.01 5.54
C MET A 327 16.61 -1.66 6.74
N VAL A 328 17.78 -1.05 6.49
CA VAL A 328 18.65 -0.57 7.57
C VAL A 328 17.93 0.48 8.42
N SER A 329 17.21 1.41 7.80
CA SER A 329 16.47 2.44 8.53
C SER A 329 15.37 1.86 9.42
N LEU A 330 14.63 0.85 8.94
CA LEU A 330 13.62 0.12 9.71
C LEU A 330 14.23 -0.53 10.95
N LEU A 331 15.33 -1.27 10.77
CA LEU A 331 15.96 -2.06 11.82
C LEU A 331 16.71 -1.17 12.82
N GLU A 332 17.30 -0.07 12.36
CA GLU A 332 17.89 0.93 13.25
C GLU A 332 16.81 1.63 14.09
N LYS A 333 15.68 1.99 13.48
CA LYS A 333 14.53 2.53 14.23
C LYS A 333 14.03 1.53 15.27
N HIS A 334 14.00 0.24 14.94
CA HIS A 334 13.63 -0.80 15.90
C HIS A 334 14.62 -0.86 17.06
N ARG A 335 15.92 -0.97 16.76
CA ARG A 335 17.02 -1.06 17.74
C ARG A 335 17.00 0.08 18.74
N VAL A 336 16.86 1.31 18.24
CA VAL A 336 16.90 2.51 19.08
C VAL A 336 15.66 2.63 19.96
N ASN A 337 14.47 2.32 19.43
CA ASN A 337 13.22 2.62 20.12
C ASN A 337 12.61 1.44 20.89
N ASN A 338 13.07 0.21 20.65
CA ASN A 338 12.52 -1.00 21.27
C ASN A 338 13.63 -1.94 21.78
N PRO A 339 14.55 -1.45 22.63
CA PRO A 339 15.63 -2.28 23.13
C PRO A 339 15.09 -3.50 23.87
N GLY A 340 15.63 -4.68 23.56
CA GLY A 340 15.26 -5.95 24.19
C GLY A 340 13.95 -6.57 23.70
N VAL A 341 13.27 -5.97 22.71
CA VAL A 341 12.10 -6.57 22.05
C VAL A 341 12.57 -7.19 20.74
N VAL A 342 12.18 -8.45 20.49
CA VAL A 342 12.55 -9.15 19.24
C VAL A 342 11.54 -8.85 18.14
N MET A 343 12.01 -8.40 16.97
CA MET A 343 11.22 -8.34 15.75
C MET A 343 11.05 -9.75 15.16
N LYS A 344 9.81 -10.22 15.10
CA LYS A 344 9.45 -11.59 14.67
C LYS A 344 9.13 -11.69 13.19
N SER A 345 8.65 -10.60 12.60
CA SER A 345 8.25 -10.57 11.19
C SER A 345 8.36 -9.16 10.62
N ILE A 346 8.47 -9.06 9.30
CA ILE A 346 8.40 -7.81 8.54
C ILE A 346 7.35 -7.97 7.45
N ILE A 347 6.35 -7.09 7.46
CA ILE A 347 5.35 -7.00 6.40
C ILE A 347 5.90 -6.16 5.25
N LEU A 348 5.89 -6.74 4.04
CA LEU A 348 6.18 -6.07 2.78
C LEU A 348 4.92 -5.35 2.28
N GLY A 349 4.57 -4.24 2.92
CA GLY A 349 3.35 -3.46 2.70
C GLY A 349 3.34 -2.63 1.41
N CYS A 350 3.94 -3.12 0.32
CA CYS A 350 3.87 -2.54 -1.01
C CYS A 350 4.06 -3.67 -2.04
N THR A 351 3.30 -3.60 -3.14
CA THR A 351 3.30 -4.61 -4.21
C THR A 351 4.66 -4.77 -4.90
N HIS A 352 5.53 -3.76 -4.83
CA HIS A 352 6.87 -3.78 -5.44
C HIS A 352 7.95 -4.45 -4.59
N TYR A 353 7.78 -4.51 -3.27
CA TYR A 353 8.87 -4.91 -2.37
C TYR A 353 9.27 -6.38 -2.46
N PRO A 354 8.35 -7.34 -2.77
CA PRO A 354 8.73 -8.72 -3.02
C PRO A 354 9.77 -8.91 -4.13
N TYR A 355 9.85 -8.00 -5.13
CA TYR A 355 10.89 -8.07 -6.17
C TYR A 355 12.33 -7.94 -5.63
N LEU A 356 12.49 -7.36 -4.44
CA LEU A 356 13.78 -7.07 -3.81
C LEU A 356 13.97 -7.89 -2.52
N GLU A 357 13.17 -8.93 -2.29
CA GLU A 357 13.23 -9.73 -1.07
C GLU A 357 14.63 -10.32 -0.84
N ASP A 358 15.31 -10.79 -1.89
CA ASP A 358 16.69 -11.29 -1.80
C ASP A 358 17.64 -10.25 -1.16
N THR A 359 17.58 -9.00 -1.63
CA THR A 359 18.38 -7.89 -1.08
C THR A 359 17.96 -7.54 0.34
N LEU A 360 16.66 -7.57 0.65
CA LEU A 360 16.15 -7.30 2.00
C LEU A 360 16.65 -8.36 3.00
N ARG A 361 16.68 -9.64 2.59
CA ARG A 361 17.21 -10.75 3.39
C ARG A 361 18.72 -10.66 3.58
N GLU A 362 19.45 -10.26 2.54
CA GLU A 362 20.90 -10.01 2.61
C GLU A 362 21.22 -8.94 3.66
N VAL A 363 20.49 -7.81 3.66
CA VAL A 363 20.67 -6.75 4.66
C VAL A 363 20.42 -7.24 6.09
N ILE A 364 19.40 -8.09 6.30
CA ILE A 364 19.18 -8.70 7.62
C ILE A 364 20.36 -9.55 8.06
N ALA A 365 20.88 -10.40 7.16
CA ALA A 365 22.02 -11.25 7.47
C ALA A 365 23.26 -10.43 7.83
N GLU A 366 23.55 -9.38 7.04
CA GLU A 366 24.66 -8.46 7.31
C GLU A 366 24.52 -7.74 8.66
N LEU A 367 23.33 -7.21 8.97
CA LEU A 367 23.11 -6.50 10.23
C LEU A 367 23.21 -7.41 11.45
N ARG A 368 22.72 -8.65 11.36
CA ARG A 368 22.84 -9.63 12.47
C ARG A 368 24.29 -10.01 12.76
N GLU A 369 25.15 -10.04 11.73
CA GLU A 369 26.59 -10.29 11.90
C GLU A 369 27.41 -9.03 12.21
N TYR A 370 26.84 -7.83 11.98
CA TYR A 370 27.50 -6.58 12.29
C TYR A 370 27.90 -6.51 13.76
N SER A 371 29.18 -6.21 13.99
CA SER A 371 29.79 -6.15 15.32
C SER A 371 30.43 -4.78 15.55
N GLN A 372 30.18 -4.19 16.72
CA GLN A 372 30.83 -2.97 17.19
C GLN A 372 31.63 -3.30 18.45
N GLY A 373 32.92 -3.61 18.26
CA GLY A 373 33.70 -4.27 19.31
C GLY A 373 33.20 -5.70 19.53
N ASP A 374 32.98 -6.08 20.78
CA ASP A 374 32.45 -7.40 21.16
C ASP A 374 30.91 -7.48 21.16
N VAL A 375 30.22 -6.41 20.75
CA VAL A 375 28.75 -6.32 20.78
C VAL A 375 28.20 -6.49 19.38
N LYS A 376 27.21 -7.38 19.20
CA LYS A 376 26.37 -7.50 18.01
C LYS A 376 25.02 -6.80 18.22
N PRO A 377 24.90 -5.50 17.87
CA PRO A 377 23.77 -4.67 18.30
C PRO A 377 22.42 -5.05 17.68
N TYR A 378 22.39 -5.80 16.57
CA TYR A 378 21.14 -6.22 15.92
C TYR A 378 20.80 -7.70 16.16
N GLU A 379 21.76 -8.53 16.55
CA GLU A 379 21.56 -9.98 16.65
C GLU A 379 20.42 -10.37 17.60
N SER A 380 20.34 -9.71 18.75
CA SER A 380 19.36 -10.04 19.80
C SER A 380 17.97 -9.42 19.61
N ILE A 381 17.81 -8.50 18.66
CA ILE A 381 16.54 -7.80 18.39
C ILE A 381 15.88 -8.26 17.08
N ILE A 382 16.57 -9.07 16.27
CA ILE A 382 16.04 -9.66 15.04
C ILE A 382 15.92 -11.15 15.25
N ASP A 383 14.72 -11.71 15.05
CA ASP A 383 14.53 -13.15 15.17
C ASP A 383 15.40 -13.92 14.18
N ALA A 384 15.91 -15.08 14.62
CA ALA A 384 16.79 -15.88 13.79
C ALA A 384 16.12 -16.40 12.52
N GLY A 385 14.82 -16.68 12.60
CA GLY A 385 13.95 -17.08 11.50
C GLY A 385 12.94 -16.00 11.15
N ILE A 386 13.33 -14.72 11.21
CA ILE A 386 12.44 -13.59 10.88
C ILE A 386 11.72 -13.83 9.54
N ASP A 387 10.40 -13.72 9.59
CA ASP A 387 9.54 -13.99 8.43
C ASP A 387 9.26 -12.71 7.64
N PHE A 388 9.43 -12.78 6.32
CA PHE A 388 8.99 -11.72 5.42
C PHE A 388 7.60 -12.07 4.92
N ILE A 389 6.65 -11.18 5.20
CA ILE A 389 5.26 -11.41 4.87
C ILE A 389 4.94 -10.66 3.60
N ASP A 390 4.74 -11.42 2.52
CA ASP A 390 4.07 -10.93 1.32
C ASP A 390 2.55 -10.97 1.54
N PRO A 391 1.86 -9.81 1.59
CA PRO A 391 0.41 -9.77 1.73
C PRO A 391 -0.35 -10.50 0.61
N ALA A 392 0.24 -10.64 -0.58
CA ALA A 392 -0.39 -11.27 -1.74
C ALA A 392 -0.82 -12.72 -1.47
N VAL A 393 0.03 -13.50 -0.79
CA VAL A 393 -0.24 -14.92 -0.49
C VAL A 393 -1.50 -15.05 0.36
N ASN A 394 -1.60 -14.29 1.44
CA ASN A 394 -2.75 -14.36 2.33
C ASN A 394 -4.01 -13.75 1.69
N THR A 395 -3.85 -12.79 0.78
CA THR A 395 -4.95 -12.19 0.02
C THR A 395 -5.59 -13.22 -0.92
N ALA A 396 -4.76 -14.03 -1.58
CA ALA A 396 -5.22 -15.16 -2.39
C ALA A 396 -5.96 -16.19 -1.52
N LYS A 397 -5.41 -16.56 -0.36
CA LYS A 397 -6.07 -17.50 0.57
C LYS A 397 -7.42 -17.00 1.06
N GLU A 398 -7.51 -15.72 1.45
CA GLU A 398 -8.77 -15.11 1.90
C GLU A 398 -9.80 -15.09 0.77
N THR A 399 -9.37 -14.77 -0.44
CA THR A 399 -10.25 -14.75 -1.61
C THR A 399 -10.76 -16.15 -1.95
N PHE A 400 -9.90 -17.16 -1.90
CA PHE A 400 -10.33 -18.55 -2.08
C PHE A 400 -11.38 -18.95 -1.04
N LYS A 401 -11.10 -18.71 0.26
CA LYS A 401 -12.04 -19.03 1.35
C LYS A 401 -13.40 -18.36 1.15
N LEU A 402 -13.41 -17.08 0.74
CA LEU A 402 -14.63 -16.34 0.44
C LEU A 402 -15.40 -16.97 -0.73
N LEU A 403 -14.74 -17.18 -1.88
CA LEU A 403 -15.39 -17.71 -3.07
C LEU A 403 -15.86 -19.15 -2.89
N TYR A 404 -15.09 -19.98 -2.18
CA TYR A 404 -15.46 -21.35 -1.85
C TYR A 404 -16.72 -21.36 -0.97
N ALA A 405 -16.74 -20.59 0.13
CA ALA A 405 -17.86 -20.52 1.05
C ALA A 405 -19.16 -20.04 0.37
N GLN A 406 -19.05 -19.17 -0.64
CA GLN A 406 -20.19 -18.66 -1.41
C GLN A 406 -20.51 -19.49 -2.67
N ASN A 407 -19.78 -20.60 -2.91
CA ASN A 407 -19.91 -21.41 -4.12
C ASN A 407 -19.78 -20.56 -5.41
N LEU A 408 -18.79 -19.66 -5.44
CA LEU A 408 -18.51 -18.73 -6.55
C LEU A 408 -17.25 -19.09 -7.36
N LEU A 409 -16.47 -20.09 -6.95
CA LEU A 409 -15.38 -20.64 -7.75
C LEU A 409 -15.91 -21.28 -9.04
N ARG A 410 -15.21 -21.07 -10.15
CA ARG A 410 -15.49 -21.78 -11.41
C ARG A 410 -15.19 -23.26 -11.25
N LYS A 411 -15.98 -24.08 -11.96
CA LYS A 411 -15.90 -25.55 -11.90
C LYS A 411 -15.17 -26.16 -13.10
N GLU A 412 -14.85 -25.35 -14.11
CA GLU A 412 -14.26 -25.81 -15.36
C GLU A 412 -12.77 -25.52 -15.37
N SER A 413 -11.95 -26.57 -15.46
CA SER A 413 -10.50 -26.47 -15.66
C SER A 413 -10.23 -26.29 -17.17
N ASN A 414 -10.24 -25.04 -17.63
CA ASN A 414 -9.85 -24.67 -18.99
C ASN A 414 -8.68 -23.67 -19.04
N GLY A 415 -7.94 -23.57 -17.93
CA GLY A 415 -6.86 -22.63 -17.74
C GLY A 415 -7.35 -21.20 -17.49
N ASN A 416 -6.50 -20.42 -16.82
CA ASN A 416 -6.82 -19.03 -16.51
C ASN A 416 -6.80 -18.13 -17.74
N ARG A 417 -7.57 -17.03 -17.65
CA ARG A 417 -7.51 -15.93 -18.62
C ARG A 417 -7.36 -14.60 -17.90
N VAL A 418 -6.56 -13.68 -18.45
CA VAL A 418 -6.33 -12.35 -17.88
C VAL A 418 -6.62 -11.28 -18.93
N ASN A 419 -7.54 -10.38 -18.63
CA ASN A 419 -7.73 -9.14 -19.37
C ASN A 419 -7.11 -7.98 -18.56
N ALA A 420 -5.93 -7.53 -18.98
CA ALA A 420 -5.19 -6.47 -18.29
C ALA A 420 -5.37 -5.11 -18.96
N TYR A 421 -5.64 -4.09 -18.14
CA TYR A 421 -5.90 -2.71 -18.52
C TYR A 421 -4.98 -1.76 -17.76
N ILE A 422 -4.57 -0.68 -18.41
CA ILE A 422 -3.73 0.37 -17.84
C ILE A 422 -4.35 1.74 -18.12
N SER A 423 -4.30 2.64 -17.14
CA SER A 423 -4.66 4.03 -17.36
C SER A 423 -3.47 4.79 -17.98
N VAL A 424 -3.77 5.57 -19.02
CA VAL A 424 -2.82 6.50 -19.66
C VAL A 424 -3.40 7.91 -19.62
N PRO A 425 -2.57 8.96 -19.73
CA PRO A 425 -3.07 10.33 -19.75
C PRO A 425 -4.07 10.54 -20.89
N HIS A 426 -5.22 11.15 -20.60
CA HIS A 426 -6.24 11.41 -21.62
C HIS A 426 -5.66 12.28 -22.74
N LYS A 427 -6.12 12.06 -23.97
CA LYS A 427 -5.62 12.78 -25.16
C LYS A 427 -5.76 14.31 -25.04
N ASP A 428 -6.79 14.76 -24.34
CA ASP A 428 -7.13 16.18 -24.18
C ASP A 428 -6.40 16.83 -23.00
N VAL A 429 -5.61 16.07 -22.23
CA VAL A 429 -4.72 16.66 -21.21
C VAL A 429 -3.64 17.49 -21.92
N PRO A 430 -3.40 18.75 -21.50
CA PRO A 430 -2.40 19.64 -22.11
C PRO A 430 -0.99 19.03 -22.17
N LYS A 431 -0.19 19.45 -23.14
CA LYS A 431 1.17 18.92 -23.33
C LYS A 431 2.09 19.26 -22.17
N GLU A 432 1.92 20.44 -21.59
CA GLU A 432 2.64 20.95 -20.41
C GLU A 432 2.32 20.17 -19.13
N ALA A 433 1.23 19.40 -19.11
CA ALA A 433 0.88 18.50 -18.02
C ALA A 433 1.51 17.10 -18.18
N LYS A 434 2.31 16.88 -19.24
CA LYS A 434 2.95 15.60 -19.56
C LYS A 434 4.47 15.74 -19.63
N ASP A 435 5.19 14.70 -19.23
CA ASP A 435 6.64 14.63 -19.40
C ASP A 435 7.03 14.20 -20.83
N SER A 436 8.33 14.07 -21.10
CA SER A 436 8.85 13.63 -22.40
C SER A 436 8.45 12.21 -22.79
N SER A 437 8.04 11.38 -21.82
CA SER A 437 7.53 10.02 -22.02
C SER A 437 6.00 9.98 -22.16
N GLY A 438 5.34 11.14 -22.06
CA GLY A 438 3.90 11.27 -22.17
C GLY A 438 3.13 11.00 -20.87
N ASN A 439 3.80 10.79 -19.73
CA ASN A 439 3.17 10.56 -18.43
C ASN A 439 2.74 11.87 -17.77
N LEU A 440 1.72 11.85 -16.90
CA LEU A 440 1.34 13.06 -16.14
C LEU A 440 2.49 13.52 -15.23
N ILE A 441 2.82 14.81 -15.27
CA ILE A 441 3.86 15.37 -14.38
C ILE A 441 3.36 15.48 -12.94
N PHE A 442 4.30 15.50 -11.98
CA PHE A 442 4.03 15.59 -10.55
C PHE A 442 3.01 16.68 -10.18
N ASN A 443 3.26 17.93 -10.61
CA ASN A 443 2.41 19.07 -10.25
C ASN A 443 0.98 18.94 -10.78
N PHE A 444 0.81 18.30 -11.94
CA PHE A 444 -0.53 18.03 -12.47
C PHE A 444 -1.20 16.90 -11.69
N LYS A 445 -0.50 15.78 -11.46
CA LYS A 445 -1.05 14.62 -10.72
C LYS A 445 -1.62 15.04 -9.36
N TYR A 446 -0.82 15.75 -8.58
CA TYR A 446 -1.14 16.14 -7.20
C TYR A 446 -1.71 17.55 -7.07
N GLY A 447 -1.90 18.26 -8.18
CA GLY A 447 -2.61 19.55 -8.21
C GLY A 447 -4.12 19.41 -8.37
N ARG A 448 -4.60 18.24 -8.79
CA ARG A 448 -6.03 17.96 -9.05
C ARG A 448 -6.86 17.95 -7.77
N ASP A 449 -8.10 18.38 -7.90
CA ASP A 449 -9.10 18.41 -6.83
C ASP A 449 -10.17 17.34 -7.04
N THR A 450 -10.71 16.86 -5.93
CA THR A 450 -11.86 15.95 -5.86
C THR A 450 -13.09 16.58 -6.53
N GLY A 451 -13.91 15.75 -7.18
CA GLY A 451 -15.18 16.12 -7.78
C GLY A 451 -15.09 16.58 -9.23
N SER A 452 -13.90 16.83 -9.76
CA SER A 452 -13.70 17.24 -11.16
C SER A 452 -14.18 16.16 -12.12
N GLU A 453 -15.10 16.49 -13.03
CA GLU A 453 -15.62 15.55 -14.04
C GLU A 453 -14.85 15.58 -15.37
N ILE A 454 -13.78 16.38 -15.44
CA ILE A 454 -12.95 16.47 -16.63
C ILE A 454 -12.11 15.19 -16.75
N PRO A 455 -12.24 14.40 -17.84
CA PRO A 455 -11.46 13.20 -18.02
C PRO A 455 -9.96 13.52 -18.14
N THR A 456 -9.17 13.08 -17.16
CA THR A 456 -7.70 13.23 -17.19
C THR A 456 -6.97 11.95 -17.56
N VAL A 457 -7.65 10.81 -17.55
CA VAL A 457 -7.09 9.50 -17.91
C VAL A 457 -8.00 8.75 -18.87
N THR A 458 -7.42 7.83 -19.64
CA THR A 458 -8.11 6.86 -20.47
C THR A 458 -7.62 5.47 -20.09
N ILE A 459 -8.53 4.52 -19.88
CA ILE A 459 -8.18 3.12 -19.62
C ILE A 459 -8.10 2.38 -20.96
N THR A 460 -6.97 1.74 -21.22
CA THR A 460 -6.68 0.98 -22.45
C THR A 460 -6.17 -0.41 -22.10
N PRO A 461 -6.32 -1.44 -22.96
CA PRO A 461 -5.60 -2.69 -22.79
C PRO A 461 -4.09 -2.47 -22.66
N PHE A 462 -3.42 -3.35 -21.90
CA PHE A 462 -1.96 -3.43 -21.86
C PHE A 462 -1.38 -3.58 -23.27
N SER A 463 -0.26 -2.90 -23.55
CA SER A 463 0.50 -3.01 -24.79
C SER A 463 1.94 -2.55 -24.61
N LYS A 464 2.85 -2.90 -25.53
CA LYS A 464 4.21 -2.32 -25.57
C LYS A 464 4.26 -0.80 -25.71
N ALA A 465 3.16 -0.18 -26.16
CA ALA A 465 3.08 1.26 -26.32
C ALA A 465 2.79 2.00 -25.00
N ASN A 466 2.29 1.31 -23.97
CA ASN A 466 1.86 1.94 -22.72
C ASN A 466 2.54 1.39 -21.45
N ILE A 467 3.45 0.42 -21.60
CA ILE A 467 4.29 -0.10 -20.51
C ILE A 467 5.75 0.01 -20.94
N ASN A 468 6.59 0.57 -20.08
CA ASN A 468 8.01 0.73 -20.39
C ASN A 468 8.73 -0.62 -20.53
N GLY A 469 9.78 -0.68 -21.36
CA GLY A 469 10.46 -1.94 -21.68
C GLY A 469 11.16 -2.61 -20.49
N ASP A 470 11.64 -1.82 -19.53
CA ASP A 470 12.26 -2.34 -18.30
C ASP A 470 11.23 -3.07 -17.42
N ASN A 471 10.02 -2.52 -17.32
CA ASN A 471 8.90 -3.12 -16.58
C ASN A 471 8.39 -4.37 -17.28
N ILE A 472 8.29 -4.38 -18.62
CA ILE A 472 7.95 -5.61 -19.37
C ILE A 472 8.97 -6.71 -19.08
N THR A 473 10.27 -6.38 -19.16
CA THR A 473 11.35 -7.33 -18.88
C THR A 473 11.25 -7.87 -17.45
N ARG A 474 10.94 -7.01 -16.47
CA ARG A 474 10.76 -7.44 -15.08
C ARG A 474 9.54 -8.34 -14.91
N ILE A 475 8.41 -8.00 -15.52
CA ILE A 475 7.19 -8.81 -15.49
C ILE A 475 7.46 -10.19 -16.10
N GLU A 476 8.13 -10.25 -17.25
CA GLU A 476 8.50 -11.53 -17.89
C GLU A 476 9.41 -12.39 -16.99
N GLN A 477 10.41 -11.79 -16.35
CA GLN A 477 11.39 -12.52 -15.55
C GLN A 477 10.87 -12.94 -14.18
N ARG A 478 10.01 -12.12 -13.55
CA ARG A 478 9.60 -12.32 -12.15
C ARG A 478 8.17 -12.82 -12.01
N LEU A 479 7.31 -12.60 -13.00
CA LEU A 479 5.89 -12.97 -12.99
C LEU A 479 5.53 -13.80 -14.24
N PRO A 480 6.17 -14.96 -14.43
CA PRO A 480 6.04 -15.74 -15.67
C PRO A 480 4.60 -16.18 -15.96
N LEU A 481 3.78 -16.49 -14.94
CA LEU A 481 2.39 -16.93 -15.16
C LEU A 481 1.55 -15.75 -15.67
N SER A 482 1.61 -14.62 -14.98
CA SER A 482 0.93 -13.38 -15.36
C SER A 482 1.36 -12.94 -16.75
N TYR A 483 2.66 -12.92 -17.04
CA TYR A 483 3.20 -12.55 -18.34
C TYR A 483 2.68 -13.46 -19.46
N SER A 484 2.66 -14.79 -19.23
CA SER A 484 2.20 -15.75 -20.23
C SER A 484 0.75 -15.53 -20.68
N LEU A 485 -0.10 -15.02 -19.78
CA LEU A 485 -1.51 -14.76 -20.02
C LEU A 485 -1.79 -13.39 -20.63
N ILE A 486 -0.87 -12.42 -20.49
CA ILE A 486 -1.05 -11.06 -21.03
C ILE A 486 -0.20 -10.78 -22.28
N LYS A 487 0.84 -11.59 -22.57
CA LYS A 487 1.79 -11.33 -23.65
C LYS A 487 1.15 -11.17 -25.03
N ASN A 488 0.05 -11.88 -25.32
CA ASN A 488 -0.63 -11.78 -26.61
C ASN A 488 -1.32 -10.41 -26.80
N ASN A 489 -1.62 -9.69 -25.71
CA ASN A 489 -2.09 -8.31 -25.78
C ASN A 489 -0.92 -7.31 -25.90
N MET A 490 0.32 -7.76 -25.66
CA MET A 490 1.54 -6.95 -25.74
C MET A 490 2.21 -6.99 -27.12
N GLU A 491 1.84 -7.93 -27.98
CA GLU A 491 2.26 -8.03 -29.38
C GLU A 491 1.47 -7.06 -30.26
#